data_AF-A0A843GSC9-F1
#
_entry.id   AF-A0A843GSC9-F1
#
_cell.length_a   1.000
_cell.length_b   1.000
_cell.length_c   1.000
_cell.angle_alpha   90.00
_cell.angle_beta   90.00
_cell.angle_gamma   90.00
#
_symmetry.space_group_name_H-M   'P 1'
#
loop_
_entity.id
_entity.type
_entity.pdbx_description
1 polymer ?
#
loop_
_entity_poly.entity_id
_entity_poly.type
_entity_poly.pdbx_seq_one_letter_code
_entity_poly.pdbx_strand_id
1 'polypeptide(L)'
;LNKLQQAGYKLGIISWLSKTSTPAYDEAVTAAKMWWLKKHLASVHFDAINIVSYGVNKWEVCGAGILFDDEAKNRDTWQGEAYHPDMMMDILNELMKGE
;
A
#
# COMPACT_ATOMS: atom_id res chain seq x y z
N LEU A 1 -1.56 -9.19 -9.03
CA LEU A 1 -2.58 -8.63 -8.10
C LEU A 1 -3.88 -9.43 -8.15
N ASN A 2 -4.70 -9.39 -9.20
CA ASN A 2 -5.99 -10.12 -9.22
C ASN A 2 -5.86 -11.63 -8.92
N LYS A 3 -4.81 -12.30 -9.43
CA LYS A 3 -4.53 -13.71 -9.10
C LYS A 3 -4.26 -13.93 -7.61
N LEU A 4 -3.48 -13.04 -6.97
CA LEU A 4 -3.24 -13.09 -5.52
C LEU A 4 -4.55 -12.91 -4.75
N GLN A 5 -5.44 -12.03 -5.21
CA GLN A 5 -6.73 -11.87 -4.57
C GLN A 5 -7.62 -13.12 -4.74
N GLN A 6 -7.57 -13.79 -5.90
CA GLN A 6 -8.24 -15.07 -6.11
C GLN A 6 -7.66 -16.20 -5.23
N ALA A 7 -6.36 -16.14 -4.96
CA ALA A 7 -5.65 -17.00 -4.01
C ALA A 7 -5.98 -16.69 -2.53
N GLY A 8 -6.83 -15.69 -2.25
CA GLY A 8 -7.29 -15.36 -0.90
C GLY A 8 -6.47 -14.28 -0.18
N TYR A 9 -5.47 -13.67 -0.84
CA TYR A 9 -4.77 -12.52 -0.28
C TYR A 9 -5.65 -11.27 -0.32
N LYS A 10 -5.58 -10.46 0.74
CA LYS A 10 -6.18 -9.11 0.76
C LYS A 10 -5.19 -8.10 0.19
N LEU A 11 -5.65 -7.22 -0.69
CA LEU A 11 -4.84 -6.20 -1.33
C LEU A 11 -5.16 -4.82 -0.76
N GLY A 12 -4.14 -4.15 -0.23
CA GLY A 12 -4.28 -2.83 0.37
C GLY A 12 -3.35 -1.78 -0.23
N ILE A 13 -3.75 -0.51 -0.14
CA ILE A 13 -2.89 0.65 -0.36
C ILE A 13 -2.77 1.41 0.96
N ILE A 14 -1.55 1.76 1.35
CA ILE A 14 -1.26 2.64 2.48
C ILE A 14 -0.31 3.75 2.01
N SER A 15 -0.73 5.01 2.15
CA SER A 15 0.03 6.16 1.67
C SER A 15 -0.06 7.31 2.66
N TRP A 16 1.07 7.98 2.89
CA TRP A 16 1.06 9.24 3.61
C TRP A 16 0.61 10.40 2.72
N LEU A 17 -0.06 11.35 3.38
CA LEU A 17 -0.24 12.73 2.93
C LEU A 17 1.09 13.50 3.06
N SER A 18 1.11 14.76 2.64
CA SER A 18 2.31 15.59 2.68
C SER A 18 2.79 15.83 4.12
N LYS A 19 4.12 15.99 4.32
CA LYS A 19 4.72 16.28 5.64
C LYS A 19 4.22 17.59 6.23
N THR A 20 3.97 18.57 5.37
CA THR A 20 3.44 19.88 5.70
C THR A 20 2.27 20.14 4.77
N SER A 21 1.06 20.07 5.30
CA SER A 21 -0.16 20.18 4.53
C SER A 21 -1.16 21.12 5.21
N THR A 22 -2.22 21.43 4.47
CA THR A 22 -3.45 21.97 5.01
C THR A 22 -4.57 20.97 4.74
N PRO A 23 -5.70 21.01 5.48
CA PRO A 23 -6.82 20.10 5.22
C PRO A 23 -7.30 20.13 3.76
N ALA A 24 -7.34 21.32 3.13
CA ALA A 24 -7.72 21.45 1.72
C ALA A 24 -6.70 20.81 0.77
N TYR A 25 -5.40 20.91 1.08
CA TYR A 25 -4.37 20.25 0.30
C TYR A 25 -4.43 18.74 0.46
N ASP A 26 -4.69 18.24 1.66
CA ASP A 26 -4.84 16.81 1.94
C ASP A 26 -6.04 16.21 1.21
N GLU A 27 -7.16 16.92 1.15
CA GLU A 27 -8.32 16.53 0.36
C GLU A 27 -7.97 16.46 -1.14
N ALA A 28 -7.27 17.47 -1.67
CA ALA A 28 -6.85 17.51 -3.07
C ALA A 28 -5.88 16.36 -3.42
N VAL A 29 -4.90 16.08 -2.55
CA VAL A 29 -3.94 14.98 -2.71
C VAL A 29 -4.65 13.63 -2.61
N THR A 30 -5.59 13.48 -1.68
CA THR A 30 -6.41 12.26 -1.54
C THR A 30 -7.21 12.01 -2.81
N ALA A 31 -7.92 13.02 -3.31
CA ALA A 31 -8.69 12.93 -4.54
C ALA A 31 -7.79 12.57 -5.75
N ALA A 32 -6.61 13.18 -5.85
CA ALA A 32 -5.66 12.89 -6.93
C ALA A 32 -5.15 11.43 -6.87
N LYS A 33 -4.81 10.92 -5.68
CA LYS A 33 -4.39 9.51 -5.50
C LYS A 33 -5.50 8.54 -5.85
N MET A 34 -6.72 8.79 -5.36
CA MET A 34 -7.89 7.96 -5.65
C MET A 34 -8.21 7.95 -7.15
N TRP A 35 -8.15 9.10 -7.81
CA TRP A 35 -8.33 9.19 -9.25
C TRP A 35 -7.24 8.43 -10.01
N TRP A 36 -5.97 8.54 -9.60
CA TRP A 36 -4.87 7.82 -10.22
C TRP A 36 -5.07 6.31 -10.14
N LEU A 37 -5.42 5.78 -8.96
CA LEU A 37 -5.73 4.37 -8.76
C LEU A 37 -6.90 3.93 -9.65
N LYS A 38 -7.99 4.70 -9.68
CA LYS A 38 -9.15 4.41 -10.53
C LYS A 38 -8.80 4.41 -12.02
N LYS A 39 -7.90 5.28 -12.46
CA LYS A 39 -7.50 5.41 -13.87
C LYS A 39 -6.54 4.31 -14.30
N HIS A 40 -5.54 4.01 -13.48
CA HIS A 40 -4.42 3.16 -13.87
C HIS A 40 -4.54 1.72 -13.37
N LEU A 41 -5.29 1.48 -12.30
CA LEU A 41 -5.51 0.18 -11.69
C LEU A 41 -7.00 -0.17 -11.61
N ALA A 42 -7.78 0.25 -12.63
CA ALA A 42 -9.22 0.10 -12.70
C ALA A 42 -9.71 -1.36 -12.55
N SER A 43 -8.88 -2.33 -12.96
CA SER A 43 -9.19 -3.76 -12.91
C SER A 43 -8.82 -4.43 -11.58
N VAL A 44 -8.20 -3.70 -10.66
CA VAL A 44 -7.76 -4.21 -9.35
C VAL A 44 -8.77 -3.77 -8.30
N HIS A 45 -9.33 -4.74 -7.58
CA HIS A 45 -10.14 -4.45 -6.41
C HIS A 45 -9.23 -4.38 -5.18
N PHE A 46 -9.21 -3.24 -4.51
CA PHE A 46 -8.48 -3.08 -3.25
C PHE A 46 -9.45 -3.28 -2.08
N ASP A 47 -9.08 -4.15 -1.15
CA ASP A 47 -9.81 -4.42 0.09
C ASP A 47 -9.74 -3.20 1.04
N ALA A 48 -8.66 -2.42 0.97
CA ALA A 48 -8.50 -1.20 1.73
C ALA A 48 -7.61 -0.17 0.98
N ILE A 49 -7.99 1.10 1.04
CA ILE A 49 -7.16 2.22 0.60
C ILE A 49 -7.08 3.23 1.75
N ASN A 50 -5.94 3.28 2.42
CA ASN A 50 -5.68 4.13 3.57
C ASN A 50 -4.74 5.27 3.16
N ILE A 51 -5.28 6.48 3.07
CA ILE A 51 -4.50 7.71 2.86
C ILE A 51 -4.50 8.45 4.19
N VAL A 52 -3.35 8.48 4.86
CA VAL A 52 -3.22 8.89 6.26
C VAL A 52 -2.22 10.03 6.42
N SER A 53 -2.30 10.76 7.53
CA SER A 53 -1.35 11.85 7.82
C SER A 53 0.10 11.37 7.81
N TYR A 54 1.01 12.25 7.40
CA TYR A 54 2.44 11.93 7.39
C TYR A 54 2.93 11.52 8.78
N GLY A 55 3.78 10.49 8.83
CA GLY A 55 4.39 9.99 10.06
C GLY A 55 3.50 9.03 10.87
N VAL A 56 2.23 8.82 10.49
CA VAL A 56 1.37 7.79 11.07
C VAL A 56 2.02 6.42 10.87
N ASN A 57 2.12 5.61 11.92
CA ASN A 57 2.66 4.27 11.82
C ASN A 57 1.74 3.41 10.93
N LYS A 58 2.24 3.01 9.75
CA LYS A 58 1.47 2.24 8.76
C LYS A 58 1.03 0.88 9.30
N TRP A 59 1.84 0.28 10.16
CA TRP A 59 1.53 -0.99 10.82
C TRP A 59 0.23 -0.90 11.62
N GLU A 60 0.07 0.16 12.42
CA GLU A 60 -1.10 0.33 13.30
C GLU A 60 -2.39 0.53 12.51
N VAL A 61 -2.29 0.97 11.25
CA VAL A 61 -3.43 1.18 10.36
C VAL A 61 -3.81 -0.09 9.61
N CYS A 62 -2.82 -0.85 9.14
CA CYS A 62 -3.04 -1.97 8.23
C CYS A 62 -2.98 -3.36 8.89
N GLY A 63 -2.28 -3.49 10.02
CA GLY A 63 -1.99 -4.76 10.67
C GLY A 63 -0.97 -5.63 9.91
N ALA A 64 -0.91 -6.90 10.29
CA ALA A 64 0.01 -7.91 9.78
C ALA A 64 -0.10 -8.19 8.29
N GLY A 65 1.05 -8.36 7.62
CA GLY A 65 1.12 -8.75 6.21
C GLY A 65 2.47 -8.44 5.57
N ILE A 66 2.45 -8.39 4.24
CA ILE A 66 3.60 -8.06 3.40
C ILE A 66 3.48 -6.59 2.97
N LEU A 67 4.48 -5.78 3.33
CA LEU A 67 4.60 -4.38 2.95
C LEU A 67 5.62 -4.21 1.82
N PHE A 68 5.28 -3.40 0.81
CA PHE A 68 6.24 -2.87 -0.16
C PHE A 68 6.32 -1.36 0.00
N ASP A 69 7.47 -0.85 0.43
CA ASP A 69 7.64 0.57 0.75
C ASP A 69 9.07 1.01 0.45
N ASP A 70 9.26 2.15 -0.20
CA ASP A 70 10.57 2.69 -0.57
C ASP A 70 11.32 3.30 0.62
N GLU A 71 10.61 3.77 1.65
CA GLU A 71 11.22 4.38 2.83
C GLU A 71 11.66 3.31 3.85
N ALA A 72 12.97 3.26 4.13
CA ALA A 72 13.56 2.27 5.04
C ALA A 72 12.89 2.23 6.41
N LYS A 73 12.60 3.41 6.98
CA LYS A 73 11.92 3.51 8.28
C LYS A 73 10.57 2.78 8.32
N ASN A 74 9.78 2.86 7.25
CA ASN A 74 8.48 2.17 7.20
C ASN A 74 8.68 0.65 7.20
N ARG A 75 9.71 0.16 6.49
CA ARG A 75 10.07 -1.27 6.49
C ARG A 75 10.58 -1.73 7.85
N ASP A 76 11.49 -0.97 8.47
CA ASP A 76 12.10 -1.32 9.75
C ASP A 76 11.09 -1.34 10.92
N THR A 77 10.04 -0.53 10.82
CA THR A 77 8.99 -0.44 11.86
C THR A 77 7.78 -1.34 11.60
N TRP A 78 7.74 -2.03 10.46
CA TRP A 78 6.65 -2.94 10.10
C TRP A 78 6.75 -4.25 10.88
N GLN A 79 5.67 -4.70 11.51
CA GLN A 79 5.67 -5.95 12.29
C GLN A 79 5.23 -7.16 11.43
N GLY A 80 5.86 -7.32 10.28
CA GLY A 80 5.60 -8.40 9.34
C GLY A 80 6.73 -8.48 8.33
N GLU A 81 6.44 -8.98 7.14
CA GLU A 81 7.42 -8.96 6.05
C GLU A 81 7.37 -7.60 5.35
N ALA A 82 8.53 -6.98 5.14
CA ALA A 82 8.62 -5.70 4.44
C ALA A 82 9.79 -5.69 3.46
N TYR A 83 9.51 -5.25 2.23
CA TYR A 83 10.45 -5.29 1.12
C TYR A 83 10.54 -3.94 0.42
N HIS A 84 11.69 -3.65 -0.19
CA HIS A 84 11.81 -2.54 -1.11
C HIS A 84 10.95 -2.82 -2.37
N PRO A 85 10.33 -1.81 -3.01
CA PRO A 85 9.47 -2.02 -4.17
C PRO A 85 10.15 -2.70 -5.36
N ASP A 86 11.48 -2.60 -5.47
CA ASP A 86 12.24 -3.30 -6.53
C ASP A 86 12.11 -4.83 -6.43
N MET A 87 11.86 -5.37 -5.23
CA MET A 87 11.65 -6.80 -5.01
C MET A 87 10.20 -7.23 -5.25
N MET A 88 9.29 -6.29 -5.53
CA MET A 88 7.85 -6.56 -5.54
C MET A 88 7.48 -7.68 -6.49
N MET A 89 7.96 -7.64 -7.73
CA MET A 89 7.57 -8.65 -8.71
C MET A 89 8.07 -10.05 -8.34
N ASP A 90 9.26 -10.17 -7.76
CA ASP A 90 9.83 -11.45 -7.34
C ASP A 90 9.03 -12.05 -6.19
N ILE A 91 8.78 -11.27 -5.13
CA ILE A 91 7.99 -11.71 -3.98
C ILE A 91 6.57 -12.08 -4.40
N LEU A 92 5.89 -11.23 -5.19
CA LEU A 92 4.53 -11.54 -5.66
C LEU A 92 4.49 -12.81 -6.52
N ASN A 93 5.54 -13.11 -7.29
CA ASN A 93 5.63 -14.35 -8.06
C ASN A 93 5.88 -15.57 -7.18
N GLU A 94 6.69 -15.44 -6.12
CA GLU A 94 6.92 -16.52 -5.16
C GLU A 94 5.65 -16.90 -4.41
N LEU A 95 4.85 -15.91 -3.97
CA LEU A 95 3.56 -16.16 -3.32
C LEU A 95 2.58 -16.95 -4.20
N MET A 96 2.66 -16.79 -5.52
CA MET A 96 1.83 -17.54 -6.48
C MET A 96 2.35 -18.96 -6.79
N LYS A 97 3.61 -19.29 -6.44
CA LYS A 97 4.20 -20.62 -6.66
C LYS A 97 3.99 -21.57 -5.48
N GLY A 98 3.61 -21.03 -4.32
CA GLY A 98 3.33 -21.80 -3.11
C GLY A 98 1.95 -22.48 -3.10
N GLU A 99 1.20 -22.43 -4.21
CA GLU A 99 -0.09 -23.11 -4.43
C GLU A 99 0.05 -24.41 -5.20
#